data_AF-A0A0R2REB2-F1
#
_entry.id   AF-A0A0R2REB2-F1
#
_cell.length_a   1.000
_cell.length_b   1.000
_cell.length_c   1.000
_cell.angle_alpha   90.00
_cell.angle_beta   90.00
_cell.angle_gamma   90.00
#
_symmetry.space_group_name_H-M   'P 1'
#
loop_
_entity.id
_entity.type
_entity.pdbx_description
1 polymer ?
#
loop_
_entity_poly.entity_id
_entity_poly.type
_entity_poly.pdbx_seq_one_letter_code
_entity_poly.pdbx_strand_id
1 'polypeptide(L)' 'MDKIHLYDKILAPMVTEKTTNLSEQNKIVFRVPREANKTNLKKNIEKIFKVNVTKINIINKQNR' A
#
# COMPACT_ATOMS: atom_id res chain seq x y z
N MET A 1 -25.33 -0.78 -0.32
CA MET A 1 -24.17 0.11 -0.20
C MET A 1 -23.02 -0.73 0.32
N ASP A 2 -22.08 -1.12 -0.55
CA ASP A 2 -20.95 -1.93 -0.12
C ASP A 2 -20.09 -1.12 0.83
N LYS A 3 -20.03 -1.59 2.09
CA LYS A 3 -19.15 -1.05 3.11
C LYS A 3 -17.73 -1.26 2.62
N ILE A 4 -17.04 -0.19 2.25
CA ILE A 4 -15.62 -0.24 1.90
C ILE A 4 -14.86 -0.64 3.17
N HIS A 5 -14.57 -1.94 3.32
CA HIS A 5 -13.78 -2.44 4.44
C HIS A 5 -12.37 -1.83 4.34
N LEU A 6 -11.93 -1.17 5.42
CA LEU A 6 -10.61 -0.52 5.47
C LEU A 6 -9.47 -1.51 5.17
N TYR A 7 -9.66 -2.77 5.53
CA TYR A 7 -8.65 -3.83 5.53
C TYR A 7 -8.54 -4.59 4.20
N ASP A 8 -9.59 -4.59 3.37
CA ASP A 8 -9.64 -5.42 2.15
C ASP A 8 -8.68 -4.97 1.05
N LYS A 9 -8.05 -3.80 1.21
CA LYS A 9 -7.24 -3.18 0.14
C LYS A 9 -5.73 -3.30 0.34
N ILE A 10 -5.26 -3.86 1.45
CA ILE A 10 -3.84 -4.16 1.69
C ILE A 10 -3.71 -5.66 1.88
N LEU A 11 -3.11 -6.36 0.93
CA LEU A 11 -3.04 -7.82 0.94
C LEU A 11 -1.89 -8.32 1.82
N ALA A 12 -0.68 -7.81 1.58
CA ALA A 12 0.52 -8.20 2.31
C ALA A 12 1.65 -7.18 2.12
N PRO A 13 2.60 -7.05 3.05
CA PRO A 13 3.86 -6.35 2.80
C PRO A 13 4.69 -7.11 1.75
N MET A 14 5.38 -6.37 0.89
CA MET A 14 6.31 -6.95 -0.08
C MET A 14 7.71 -6.97 0.54
N VAL A 15 8.30 -8.15 0.70
CA VAL A 15 9.64 -8.34 1.29
C VAL A 15 10.58 -8.90 0.22
N THR A 16 11.56 -8.08 -0.15
CA THR A 16 12.65 -8.34 -1.10
C THR A 16 13.83 -7.44 -0.72
N GLU A 17 15.03 -7.74 -1.19
CA GLU A 17 16.22 -6.90 -0.94
C GLU A 17 15.97 -5.43 -1.34
N LYS A 18 15.30 -5.22 -2.47
CA LYS A 18 14.95 -3.88 -2.95
C LYS A 18 13.99 -3.15 -2.00
N THR A 19 13.00 -3.83 -1.45
CA THR A 19 12.03 -3.20 -0.52
C THR A 19 12.65 -2.94 0.84
N THR A 20 13.60 -3.79 1.27
CA THR A 20 14.38 -3.54 2.49
C THR A 20 15.19 -2.25 2.36
N ASN A 21 15.92 -2.06 1.25
CA ASN A 21 16.66 -0.81 1.00
C ASN A 21 15.75 0.43 0.93
N LEU A 22 14.51 0.27 0.44
CA LEU A 22 13.53 1.37 0.43
C LEU A 22 13.01 1.69 1.84
N SER A 23 12.94 0.70 2.74
CA SER A 23 12.51 0.90 4.11
C SER A 23 13.43 1.84 4.87
N GLU A 24 14.74 1.83 4.59
CA GLU A 24 15.72 2.79 5.15
C GLU A 24 15.39 4.23 4.76
N GLN A 25 14.71 4.43 3.62
CA GLN A 25 14.24 5.73 3.15
C GLN A 25 12.80 6.04 3.60
N ASN A 26 12.29 5.36 4.63
CA ASN A 26 10.90 5.45 5.10
C ASN A 26 9.85 5.11 4.04
N LYS A 27 10.19 4.26 3.06
CA LYS A 27 9.26 3.81 2.02
C LYS A 27 8.93 2.34 2.23
N ILE A 28 7.67 2.07 2.56
CA ILE A 28 7.15 0.71 2.73
C ILE A 28 6.36 0.31 1.48
N VAL A 29 6.53 -0.94 1.05
CA VAL A 29 5.88 -1.47 -0.16
C VAL A 29 4.88 -2.55 0.22
N PHE A 30 3.66 -2.43 -0.30
CA PHE A 30 2.57 -3.37 -0.08
C PHE A 30 2.06 -3.93 -1.40
N ARG A 31 1.62 -5.19 -1.36
CA ARG A 31 0.79 -5.79 -2.40
C ARG A 31 -0.66 -5.39 -2.15
N VAL A 32 -1.31 -4.89 -3.20
CA VAL A 32 -2.69 -4.40 -3.16
C VAL A 32 -3.49 -4.99 -4.32
N PRO A 33 -4.83 -5.02 -4.24
CA PRO A 33 -5.68 -5.41 -5.36
C PRO A 33 -5.48 -4.49 -6.57
N ARG A 34 -5.72 -4.99 -7.78
CA ARG A 34 -5.53 -4.25 -9.03
C ARG A 34 -6.41 -2.99 -9.13
N GLU A 35 -7.57 -3.00 -8.47
CA GLU A 35 -8.54 -1.91 -8.44
C GLU A 35 -8.26 -0.88 -7.32
N ALA A 36 -7.09 -0.95 -6.69
CA ALA A 36 -6.73 -0.04 -5.61
C ALA A 36 -6.55 1.41 -6.11
N ASN A 37 -7.20 2.35 -5.41
CA ASN A 37 -7.08 3.78 -5.66
C ASN A 37 -6.18 4.46 -4.61
N LYS A 38 -5.28 5.35 -5.05
CA LYS A 38 -4.33 6.09 -4.21
C LYS A 38 -5.00 6.86 -3.07
N THR A 39 -6.11 7.54 -3.33
CA THR A 39 -6.80 8.37 -2.33
C THR A 39 -7.35 7.52 -1.19
N ASN A 40 -7.91 6.35 -1.54
CA ASN A 40 -8.44 5.43 -0.55
C ASN A 40 -7.33 4.74 0.23
N LEU A 41 -6.26 4.32 -0.45
CA LEU A 41 -5.13 3.67 0.18
C LEU A 41 -4.44 4.60 1.20
N LYS A 42 -4.33 5.90 0.89
CA LYS A 42 -3.81 6.91 1.82
C LYS A 42 -4.61 6.93 3.12
N LYS A 43 -5.91 7.16 3.03
CA LYS A 43 -6.80 7.22 4.20
C LYS A 43 -6.77 5.92 5.01
N ASN A 44 -6.72 4.76 4.35
CA ASN A 44 -6.69 3.48 5.02
C ASN A 44 -5.36 3.24 5.76
N ILE A 45 -4.22 3.50 5.11
CA ILE A 45 -2.89 3.35 5.74
C ILE A 45 -2.75 4.28 6.94
N GLU A 46 -3.15 5.54 6.80
CA GLU A 46 -3.08 6.52 7.89
C GLU A 46 -3.94 6.07 9.09
N LYS A 47 -5.13 5.51 8.86
CA LYS A 47 -6.01 5.03 9.92
C LYS A 47 -5.53 3.73 10.57
N ILE A 48 -5.07 2.75 9.78
CA ILE A 48 -4.65 1.43 10.26
C ILE A 48 -3.36 1.54 11.06
N PHE A 49 -2.37 2.25 10.51
CA PHE A 49 -1.03 2.32 11.08
C PHE A 49 -0.81 3.57 11.93
N LYS A 50 -1.77 4.50 11.99
CA LYS A 50 -1.69 5.77 12.74
C LYS A 50 -0.44 6.59 12.37
N VAL A 51 -0.15 6.65 11.07
CA VAL A 51 0.99 7.38 10.49
C VAL A 51 0.53 8.46 9.52
N ASN A 52 1.40 9.40 9.17
CA ASN A 52 1.14 10.40 8.13
C ASN A 52 1.77 9.97 6.80
N VAL A 53 1.00 9.94 5.72
CA VAL A 53 1.49 9.52 4.40
C VAL A 53 1.76 10.73 3.52
N THR A 54 3.03 10.93 3.14
CA THR A 54 3.45 12.01 2.25
C THR A 54 3.01 11.79 0.81
N LYS A 55 3.28 10.60 0.26
CA LYS A 55 2.98 10.26 -1.14
C LYS A 55 2.76 8.77 -1.33
N ILE A 56 1.88 8.41 -2.27
CA ILE A 56 1.63 7.02 -2.69
C ILE A 56 1.93 6.85 -4.18
N ASN A 57 2.69 5.80 -4.49
CA ASN A 57 2.93 5.33 -5.84
C ASN A 57 2.35 3.91 -6.00
N ILE A 58 1.75 3.63 -7.15
CA ILE A 58 1.19 2.30 -7.50
C ILE A 58 1.84 1.88 -8.81
N ILE A 59 2.30 0.62 -8.87
CA ILE A 59 2.93 0.03 -10.05
C ILE A 59 2.21 -1.28 -10.36
N ASN A 60 1.80 -1.44 -11.62
CA ASN A 60 1.23 -2.70 -12.10
C ASN A 60 2.36 -3.66 -12.45
N LYS A 61 2.47 -4.77 -11.72
CA LYS A 61 3.38 -5.87 -12.07
C LYS A 61 2.76 -6.66 -13.22
N GLN A 62 3.43 -6.70 -14.36
CA GLN A 62 3.05 -7.60 -15.45
C GLN A 62 3.32 -9.06 -15.03
N ASN A 63 2.37 -9.95 -15.32
CA ASN A 63 2.66 -11.38 -15.27
C ASN A 63 3.63 -11.72 -16.39
N ARG A 64 4.61 -12.57 -16.08
CA ARG A 64 5.46 -13.22 -17.07
C ARG A 64 4.77 -14.48 -17.58
#